data_AF-W3WPZ3-F1
#
_entry.id   AF-W3WPZ3-F1
#
_cell.length_a   1.000
_cell.length_b   1.000
_cell.length_c   1.000
_cell.angle_alpha   90.00
_cell.angle_beta   90.00
_cell.angle_gamma   90.00
#
_symmetry.space_group_name_H-M   'P 1'
#
loop_
_entity.id
_entity.type
_entity.pdbx_description
1 polymer ?
#
loop_
_entity_poly.entity_id
_entity_poly.type
_entity_poly.pdbx_seq_one_letter_code
_entity_poly.pdbx_strand_id
1 'polypeptide(L)'
;MTPDERTYVHSPELLHELTTFMNGFISEDQKLEVLRTVTCQYAITPNRQFVLGALENHPEIFVALGAGHGFKFAPVIGRVMAELAIDGKTTEDLSKFGIPSSPLPRQSRI
;
A
#
# COMPACT_ATOMS: atom_id res chain seq x y z
N MET A 1 -15.10 3.38 4.25
CA MET A 1 -14.42 4.10 3.17
C MET A 1 -14.07 3.12 2.07
N THR A 2 -15.06 2.86 1.26
CA THR A 2 -14.88 2.42 -0.12
C THR A 2 -14.19 3.52 -0.93
N PRO A 3 -13.68 3.24 -2.15
CA PRO A 3 -13.17 4.28 -3.04
C PRO A 3 -14.15 5.44 -3.27
N ASP A 4 -15.45 5.17 -3.37
CA ASP A 4 -16.48 6.19 -3.62
C ASP A 4 -16.75 7.09 -2.41
N GLU A 5 -16.49 6.59 -1.20
CA GLU A 5 -16.65 7.32 0.05
C GLU A 5 -15.41 8.14 0.44
N ARG A 6 -14.36 8.15 -0.41
CA ARG A 6 -13.11 8.82 -0.05
C ARG A 6 -13.27 10.32 0.01
N THR A 7 -12.68 10.94 1.03
CA THR A 7 -12.56 12.40 1.10
C THR A 7 -11.20 12.86 0.58
N TYR A 8 -11.21 14.00 -0.10
CA TYR A 8 -10.01 14.74 -0.50
C TYR A 8 -9.64 15.83 0.51
N VAL A 9 -10.49 16.05 1.51
CA VAL A 9 -10.25 16.95 2.63
C VAL A 9 -9.42 16.20 3.67
N HIS A 10 -8.32 16.81 4.13
CA HIS A 10 -7.50 16.24 5.19
C HIS A 10 -8.22 16.26 6.54
N SER A 11 -7.84 15.39 7.47
CA SER A 11 -8.27 15.49 8.87
C SER A 11 -7.50 16.62 9.56
N PRO A 12 -8.19 17.60 10.18
CA PRO A 12 -7.55 18.64 10.97
C PRO A 12 -6.71 18.07 12.12
N GLU A 13 -7.17 16.97 12.74
CA GLU A 13 -6.50 16.30 13.85
C GLU A 13 -5.15 15.70 13.42
N LEU A 14 -5.14 14.93 12.33
CA LEU A 14 -3.91 14.34 11.79
C LEU A 14 -2.94 15.39 11.25
N LEU A 15 -3.46 16.49 10.69
CA LEU A 15 -2.60 17.61 10.27
C LEU A 15 -1.96 18.29 11.48
N HIS A 16 -2.71 18.49 12.56
CA HIS A 16 -2.17 19.04 13.80
C HIS A 16 -1.10 18.13 14.42
N GLU A 17 -1.33 16.81 14.45
CA GLU A 17 -0.36 15.82 14.91
C GLU A 17 0.94 15.87 14.08
N LEU A 18 0.82 15.82 12.75
CA LEU A 18 1.98 15.89 11.84
C LEU A 18 2.75 17.20 12.01
N THR A 19 2.06 18.35 12.02
CA THR A 19 2.74 19.66 12.13
C THR A 19 3.41 19.84 13.48
N THR A 20 2.82 19.35 14.57
CA THR A 20 3.45 19.35 15.90
C THR A 20 4.72 18.52 15.90
N PHE A 21 4.66 17.30 15.36
CA PHE A 21 5.84 16.43 15.22
C PHE A 21 6.93 17.08 14.37
N MET A 22 6.59 17.63 13.19
CA MET A 22 7.58 18.20 12.27
C MET A 22 8.27 19.44 12.83
N ASN A 23 7.57 20.32 13.56
CA ASN A 23 8.19 21.46 14.22
C ASN A 23 9.18 21.00 15.30
N GLY A 24 8.82 19.99 16.12
CA GLY A 24 9.76 19.42 17.09
C GLY A 24 10.93 18.65 16.46
N PHE A 25 10.74 18.06 15.29
CA PHE A 25 11.75 17.21 14.64
C PHE A 25 12.76 17.99 13.77
N ILE A 26 12.28 18.97 12.99
CA ILE A 26 13.13 19.72 12.05
C ILE A 26 13.69 20.99 12.68
N SER A 27 12.86 21.78 13.36
CA SER A 27 13.26 23.11 13.85
C SER A 27 12.34 23.58 14.97
N GLU A 28 12.80 23.50 16.22
CA GLU A 28 12.06 24.05 17.36
C GLU A 28 11.94 25.59 17.26
N ASP A 29 12.94 26.24 16.65
CA ASP A 29 13.04 27.70 16.60
C ASP A 29 12.34 28.35 15.39
N GLN A 30 11.88 27.56 14.42
CA GLN A 30 11.23 28.08 13.21
C GLN A 30 9.91 27.37 12.94
N LYS A 31 8.83 28.16 12.88
CA LYS A 31 7.51 27.63 12.54
C LYS A 31 7.46 27.24 11.06
N LEU A 32 7.27 25.94 10.79
CA LEU A 32 7.06 25.43 9.44
C LEU A 32 5.68 25.82 8.91
N GLU A 33 5.61 26.21 7.64
CA GLU A 33 4.35 26.52 6.94
C GLU A 33 3.83 25.31 6.14
N VAL A 34 2.52 25.06 6.24
CA VAL A 34 1.86 24.01 5.45
C VAL A 34 1.61 24.53 4.04
N LEU A 35 2.41 24.06 3.07
CA LEU A 35 2.27 24.48 1.67
C LEU A 35 1.12 23.77 0.94
N ARG A 36 0.92 22.47 1.20
CA ARG A 36 -0.18 21.69 0.62
C ARG A 36 -0.54 20.48 1.47
N THR A 37 -1.78 20.03 1.36
CA THR A 37 -2.24 18.75 1.91
C THR A 37 -2.77 17.86 0.80
N VAL A 38 -2.52 16.55 0.89
CA VAL A 38 -3.05 15.54 -0.04
C VAL A 38 -3.49 14.32 0.77
N THR A 39 -4.66 13.77 0.46
CA THR A 39 -5.09 12.48 1.01
C THR A 39 -4.68 11.36 0.06
N CYS A 40 -4.28 10.21 0.60
CA CYS A 40 -3.89 9.04 -0.17
C CYS A 40 -4.65 7.81 0.34
N GLN A 41 -5.19 7.01 -0.57
CA GLN A 41 -5.91 5.80 -0.24
C GLN A 41 -4.97 4.59 -0.30
N TYR A 42 -5.04 3.76 0.73
CA TYR A 42 -4.18 2.59 0.87
C TYR A 42 -5.01 1.31 0.91
N ALA A 43 -4.69 0.37 0.03
CA ALA A 43 -5.14 -1.01 0.14
C ALA A 43 -4.08 -1.79 0.94
N ILE A 44 -4.36 -2.08 2.21
CA ILE A 44 -3.41 -2.71 3.15
C ILE A 44 -3.94 -4.08 3.56
N THR A 45 -3.11 -5.09 3.42
CA THR A 45 -3.36 -6.45 3.95
C THR A 45 -3.19 -6.46 5.47
N PRO A 46 -3.90 -7.32 6.23
CA PRO A 46 -3.77 -7.35 7.69
C PRO A 46 -2.34 -7.57 8.21
N ASN A 47 -1.53 -8.34 7.48
CA ASN A 47 -0.12 -8.62 7.81
C ASN A 47 0.87 -7.69 7.07
N ARG A 48 0.37 -6.69 6.32
CA ARG A 48 1.15 -5.74 5.50
C ARG A 48 2.07 -6.41 4.46
N GLN A 49 1.83 -7.67 4.11
CA GLN A 49 2.56 -8.38 3.05
C GLN A 49 1.95 -8.11 1.67
N PHE A 50 2.76 -8.28 0.63
CA PHE A 50 2.26 -8.24 -0.74
C PHE A 50 1.34 -9.43 -1.03
N VAL A 51 0.41 -9.21 -1.94
CA VAL A 51 -0.36 -10.28 -2.58
C VAL A 51 0.04 -10.26 -4.05
N LEU A 52 0.87 -11.23 -4.45
CA LEU A 52 1.37 -11.40 -5.81
C LEU A 52 1.04 -12.83 -6.23
N GLY A 53 0.22 -13.02 -7.26
CA GLY A 53 -0.09 -14.36 -7.76
C GLY A 53 -1.40 -14.45 -8.54
N ALA A 54 -1.67 -15.62 -9.09
CA ALA A 54 -2.89 -15.93 -9.82
C ALA A 54 -4.05 -16.28 -8.87
N LEU A 55 -5.27 -15.94 -9.25
CA LEU A 55 -6.47 -16.37 -8.53
C LEU A 55 -6.69 -17.88 -8.68
N GLU A 56 -7.06 -18.55 -7.60
CA GLU A 56 -7.23 -20.02 -7.58
C GLU A 56 -8.27 -20.52 -8.60
N ASN A 57 -9.41 -19.84 -8.69
CA ASN A 57 -10.49 -20.22 -9.62
C ASN A 57 -10.37 -19.57 -11.01
N HIS A 58 -9.40 -18.66 -11.19
CA HIS A 58 -9.16 -17.90 -12.43
C HIS A 58 -7.65 -17.74 -12.63
N PRO A 59 -6.93 -18.83 -12.98
CA PRO A 59 -5.47 -18.82 -13.08
C PRO A 59 -4.92 -17.86 -14.14
N GLU A 60 -5.76 -17.39 -15.06
CA GLU A 60 -5.46 -16.35 -16.05
C GLU A 60 -5.49 -14.92 -15.48
N ILE A 61 -6.02 -14.73 -14.26
CA ILE A 61 -6.11 -13.44 -13.59
C ILE A 61 -5.06 -13.36 -12.49
N PHE A 62 -4.12 -12.44 -12.67
CA PHE A 62 -3.07 -12.16 -11.69
C PHE A 62 -3.39 -10.90 -10.87
N VAL A 63 -3.12 -10.97 -9.56
CA VAL A 63 -3.27 -9.86 -8.63
C VAL A 63 -1.89 -9.40 -8.15
N ALA A 64 -1.68 -8.09 -8.11
CA ALA A 64 -0.53 -7.46 -7.48
C ALA A 64 -0.97 -6.34 -6.52
N LEU A 65 -0.93 -6.60 -5.22
CA LEU A 65 -1.31 -5.65 -4.16
C LEU A 65 -0.08 -5.27 -3.32
N GLY A 66 0.28 -3.99 -3.38
CA GLY A 66 1.53 -3.45 -2.79
C GLY A 66 1.47 -3.08 -1.30
N ALA A 67 0.38 -3.39 -0.59
CA ALA A 67 0.20 -3.18 0.86
C ALA A 67 0.59 -1.79 1.42
N GLY A 68 0.49 -0.74 0.60
CA GLY A 68 0.85 0.64 0.98
C GLY A 68 2.33 1.01 0.87
N HIS A 69 3.20 0.06 0.51
CA HIS A 69 4.65 0.30 0.41
C HIS A 69 5.26 -0.17 -0.92
N GLY A 70 4.41 -0.66 -1.83
CA GLY A 70 4.82 -1.21 -3.12
C GLY A 70 5.51 -0.25 -4.09
N PHE A 71 5.39 1.08 -3.92
CA PHE A 71 5.96 2.04 -4.88
C PHE A 71 7.47 1.84 -5.12
N LYS A 72 8.25 1.61 -4.05
CA LYS A 72 9.70 1.37 -4.17
C LYS A 72 10.04 0.05 -4.87
N PHE A 73 9.08 -0.87 -4.97
CA PHE A 73 9.21 -2.17 -5.62
C PHE A 73 8.51 -2.21 -6.98
N ALA A 74 7.92 -1.10 -7.44
CA ALA A 74 7.16 -1.06 -8.68
C ALA A 74 7.92 -1.61 -9.89
N PRO A 75 9.24 -1.32 -10.09
CA PRO A 75 9.98 -1.90 -11.22
C PRO A 75 10.08 -3.42 -11.17
N VAL A 76 10.40 -3.99 -9.99
CA VAL A 76 10.56 -5.45 -9.86
C VAL A 76 9.23 -6.18 -9.89
N ILE A 77 8.21 -5.66 -9.19
CA ILE A 77 6.86 -6.23 -9.21
C ILE A 77 6.32 -6.16 -10.65
N GLY A 78 6.47 -5.02 -11.33
CA GLY A 78 6.03 -4.87 -12.72
C GLY A 78 6.65 -5.91 -13.66
N ARG A 79 7.97 -6.12 -13.57
CA ARG A 79 8.67 -7.15 -14.34
C ARG A 79 8.12 -8.55 -14.04
N VAL A 80 8.07 -8.93 -12.75
CA VAL A 80 7.58 -10.24 -12.31
C VAL A 80 6.17 -10.52 -12.81
N MET A 81 5.26 -9.55 -12.66
CA MET A 81 3.88 -9.74 -13.09
C MET A 81 3.76 -9.82 -14.62
N ALA A 82 4.62 -9.12 -15.37
CA ALA A 82 4.67 -9.23 -16.82
C ALA A 82 5.20 -10.61 -17.28
N GLU A 83 6.27 -11.11 -16.67
CA GLU A 83 6.80 -12.46 -16.94
C GLU A 83 5.75 -13.54 -16.63
N LEU A 84 5.04 -13.43 -15.50
CA LEU A 84 3.95 -14.34 -15.17
C LEU A 84 2.80 -14.28 -16.20
N ALA A 85 2.43 -13.09 -16.67
CA ALA A 85 1.33 -12.92 -17.61
C ALA A 85 1.68 -13.37 -19.04
N ILE A 86 2.92 -13.20 -19.49
CA ILE A 86 3.36 -13.48 -20.86
C ILE A 86 3.94 -14.89 -20.98
N ASP A 87 4.84 -15.25 -20.06
CA ASP A 87 5.64 -16.47 -20.13
C ASP A 87 5.12 -17.58 -19.18
N GLY A 88 4.18 -17.25 -18.29
CA GLY A 88 3.62 -18.18 -17.31
C GLY A 88 4.55 -18.50 -16.13
N LYS A 89 5.72 -17.86 -16.05
CA LYS A 89 6.74 -18.10 -15.01
C LYS A 89 7.64 -16.89 -14.83
N THR A 90 8.23 -16.78 -13.64
CA THR A 90 9.32 -15.84 -13.33
C THR A 90 10.48 -16.60 -12.69
N THR A 91 11.69 -16.04 -12.71
CA THR A 91 12.83 -16.57 -11.96
C THR A 91 12.87 -16.12 -10.51
N GLU A 92 12.06 -15.12 -10.14
CA GLU A 92 11.99 -14.63 -8.77
C GLU A 92 11.27 -15.63 -7.85
N ASP A 93 11.78 -15.79 -6.62
CA ASP A 93 11.11 -16.61 -5.61
C ASP A 93 9.92 -15.84 -5.01
N LEU A 94 8.71 -16.27 -5.38
CA LEU A 94 7.46 -15.72 -4.86
C LEU A 94 6.87 -16.54 -3.71
N SER A 95 7.53 -17.56 -3.18
CA SER A 95 6.96 -18.48 -2.17
C SER A 95 6.41 -17.79 -0.91
N LYS A 96 6.91 -16.60 -0.57
CA LYS A 96 6.46 -15.77 0.56
C LYS A 96 5.22 -14.92 0.24
N PHE A 97 4.83 -14.85 -1.02
CA PHE A 97 3.75 -14.04 -1.55
C PHE A 97 2.75 -14.93 -2.29
N GLY A 98 1.47 -14.61 -2.21
CA GLY A 98 0.45 -15.42 -2.84
C GLY A 98 -0.95 -14.94 -2.51
N ILE A 99 -1.94 -15.51 -3.18
CA ILE A 99 -3.34 -15.28 -2.82
C ILE A 99 -3.64 -16.09 -1.56
N PRO A 100 -4.07 -15.45 -0.45
CA PRO A 100 -4.48 -16.18 0.74
C PRO A 100 -5.68 -17.07 0.41
N SER A 101 -5.62 -18.36 0.77
CA SER A 101 -6.73 -19.31 0.59
C SER A 101 -7.90 -19.09 1.56
N SER A 102 -7.71 -18.22 2.57
CA SER A 102 -8.75 -17.82 3.51
C SER A 102 -8.58 -16.33 3.87
N PRO A 103 -9.68 -15.59 4.14
CA PRO A 103 -9.59 -14.20 4.56
C PRO A 103 -8.71 -14.07 5.81
N LEU A 104 -7.65 -13.26 5.71
CA LEU A 104 -6.83 -12.93 6.88
C LEU A 104 -7.69 -12.16 7.90
N PRO A 105 -7.58 -12.47 9.20
CA PRO A 105 -8.33 -11.77 10.23
C PRO A 105 -8.02 -10.27 10.17
N ARG A 106 -9.07 -9.43 10.14
CA ARG A 106 -8.89 -7.97 10.20
C ARG A 106 -8.34 -7.62 11.59
N GLN A 107 -7.13 -7.08 11.65
CA GLN A 107 -6.64 -6.50 12.89
C GLN A 107 -7.55 -5.32 13.28
N SER A 108 -7.97 -5.27 14.55
CA SER A 108 -8.74 -4.15 15.07
C SER A 108 -7.96 -2.86 14.84
N ARG A 109 -8.66 -1.80 14.40
CA ARG A 109 -8.04 -0.47 14.26
C ARG A 109 -7.42 -0.08 15.61
N ILE A 110 -6.12 0.16 15.62
CA ILE A 110 -5.45 0.96 16.65
C ILE A 110 -5.80 2.41 16.37
#